data_AF-A0A6G8INJ9-F1
#
_entry.id   AF-A0A6G8INJ9-F1
#
_cell.length_a   1.000
_cell.length_b   1.000
_cell.length_c   1.000
_cell.angle_alpha   90.00
_cell.angle_beta   90.00
_cell.angle_gamma   90.00
#
_symmetry.space_group_name_H-M   'P 1'
#
loop_
_entity.id
_entity.type
_entity.pdbx_description
1 polymer ?
#
loop_
_entity_poly.entity_id
_entity_poly.type
_entity_poly.pdbx_seq_one_letter_code
_entity_poly.pdbx_strand_id
1 'polypeptide(L)'
;MPVTFGQPFRRGDWSNTQGLVARDAAGNTVPLQADEISTHSDGSVRFAVLSAQLNNLAANTPRIVNFYTAAKTTPSVTLPAAPNWNLKVTATLSDGSVLTADPQAQLVQQIASGSNRRLHGPVASEFTVVAPMMRANGTAHPHLVARLHTRLYDNGTRFRTDVVMENTRTFTASPSNITYSLNVTANGSTLLSQPSFTHYHHARWHKVVWSGGVNPNARVRHHMPYFLASRATWNYNLGLKIPETTLANEAKYLAAAQTGPMQPALLDTNFPGTGGRPEIAPVPRWTALYLITQDDRARASMLANADAAAGVPIHYRDENTGHPVSIDGANANLSLKYGTSSPAVPAGIGSTIWEPDGAHQGSFSYIPYLVTGDAFYLEEAMFWAGWNIAAADPYYRDGGKGIIKAEQVRGQSWGLRSMAEVAFAIPDAHPKKAYYRTIFNNNLTWFAETYGKFTAPWISPMGAVVSQYNNDQSPSYESDFMTIVLSWLSENGETPATTALTNIARMQVDRFMAESQGFCTAKAPGYWLNVKNASGAYVTTWRDYYTLNYGAPPSSCAGVAVEGYPDWAAGYAAVARAMLGSAANAGVANAAAAYTRWVGFTPLIDTGSAGFLTEPQYAIVPR
;
A
#
# COMPACT_ATOMS: atom_id res chain seq x y z
N MET A 1 -19.47 -17.24 15.96
CA MET A 1 -19.29 -16.49 14.70
C MET A 1 -17.82 -16.18 14.54
N PRO A 2 -17.15 -16.73 13.52
CA PRO A 2 -15.74 -16.46 13.28
C PRO A 2 -15.53 -15.09 12.65
N VAL A 3 -14.46 -14.40 13.04
CA VAL A 3 -14.01 -13.15 12.44
C VAL A 3 -12.49 -13.20 12.32
N THR A 4 -11.95 -12.85 11.16
CA THR A 4 -10.49 -12.78 10.92
C THR A 4 -10.12 -11.40 10.39
N PHE A 5 -9.04 -10.83 10.90
CA PHE A 5 -8.58 -9.47 10.58
C PHE A 5 -7.07 -9.34 10.79
N GLY A 6 -6.45 -8.34 10.16
CA GLY A 6 -5.05 -8.00 10.40
C GLY A 6 -4.88 -7.08 11.61
N GLN A 7 -3.76 -7.20 12.32
CA GLN A 7 -3.45 -6.31 13.44
C GLN A 7 -1.94 -6.01 13.47
N PRO A 8 -1.52 -4.74 13.28
CA PRO A 8 -0.15 -4.34 13.55
C PRO A 8 0.06 -4.13 15.06
N PHE A 9 1.28 -4.37 15.52
CA PHE A 9 1.68 -4.24 16.92
C PHE A 9 2.85 -3.28 17.06
N ARG A 10 2.85 -2.52 18.16
CA ARG A 10 3.98 -1.64 18.48
C ARG A 10 5.20 -2.49 18.77
N ARG A 11 6.35 -1.98 18.35
CA ARG A 11 7.64 -2.60 18.66
C ARG A 11 7.80 -2.76 20.17
N GLY A 12 8.10 -3.97 20.61
CA GLY A 12 8.29 -4.34 22.02
C GLY A 12 7.02 -4.79 22.77
N ASP A 13 5.80 -4.56 22.26
CA ASP A 13 4.57 -4.84 23.02
C ASP A 13 4.21 -6.33 23.09
N TRP A 14 4.57 -7.12 22.08
CA TRP A 14 4.31 -8.56 22.03
C TRP A 14 5.51 -9.30 21.43
N SER A 15 6.22 -10.08 22.23
CA SER A 15 7.33 -10.93 21.74
C SER A 15 6.80 -12.16 21.01
N ASN A 16 7.48 -12.59 19.95
CA ASN A 16 7.22 -13.88 19.29
C ASN A 16 7.47 -15.12 20.18
N THR A 17 7.96 -14.93 21.42
CA THR A 17 8.07 -16.01 22.42
C THR A 17 6.86 -16.08 23.36
N GLN A 18 5.94 -15.11 23.28
CA GLN A 18 4.73 -15.02 24.10
C GLN A 18 3.49 -15.42 23.29
N GLY A 19 2.48 -15.96 23.96
CA GLY A 19 1.15 -16.13 23.40
C GLY A 19 0.35 -14.83 23.47
N LEU A 20 -0.76 -14.78 22.75
CA LEU A 20 -1.73 -13.69 22.80
C LEU A 20 -3.11 -14.25 23.16
N VAL A 21 -3.77 -13.66 24.15
CA VAL A 21 -5.14 -14.02 24.54
C VAL A 21 -6.06 -12.82 24.43
N ALA A 22 -7.34 -13.08 24.16
CA ALA A 22 -8.36 -12.04 24.11
C ALA A 22 -9.36 -12.17 25.26
N ARG A 23 -9.81 -11.02 25.79
CA ARG A 23 -10.93 -10.94 26.72
C ARG A 23 -11.91 -9.85 26.30
N ASP A 24 -13.19 -10.06 26.55
CA ASP A 24 -14.18 -9.01 26.39
C ASP A 24 -14.16 -8.00 27.55
N ALA A 25 -14.98 -6.95 27.46
CA ALA A 25 -15.07 -5.93 28.50
C ALA A 25 -15.55 -6.46 29.87
N ALA A 26 -16.20 -7.62 29.92
CA ALA A 26 -16.63 -8.26 31.15
C ALA A 26 -15.56 -9.24 31.70
N GLY A 27 -14.39 -9.34 31.04
CA GLY A 27 -13.30 -10.21 31.44
C GLY A 27 -13.43 -11.66 30.94
N ASN A 28 -14.47 -11.99 30.18
CA ASN A 28 -14.64 -13.33 29.64
C ASN A 28 -13.64 -13.60 28.53
N THR A 29 -13.08 -14.80 28.50
CA THR A 29 -12.20 -15.24 27.42
C THR A 29 -12.92 -15.22 26.07
N VAL A 30 -12.31 -14.60 25.08
CA VAL A 30 -12.70 -14.70 23.68
C VAL A 30 -11.72 -15.67 23.02
N PRO A 31 -12.18 -16.82 22.48
CA PRO A 31 -11.29 -17.72 21.76
C PRO A 31 -10.59 -16.97 20.63
N LEU A 32 -9.26 -16.95 20.70
CA LEU A 32 -8.39 -16.20 19.80
C LEU A 32 -7.31 -17.14 19.27
N GLN A 33 -7.11 -17.07 17.97
CA GLN A 33 -5.94 -17.55 17.27
C GLN A 33 -5.16 -16.34 16.77
N ALA A 34 -3.84 -16.40 16.88
CA ALA A 34 -2.94 -15.40 16.36
C ALA A 34 -1.89 -16.06 15.45
N ASP A 35 -1.93 -15.73 14.17
CA ASP A 35 -0.91 -16.11 13.19
C ASP A 35 0.09 -14.96 13.07
N GLU A 36 1.25 -15.11 13.70
CA GLU A 36 2.36 -14.14 13.66
C GLU A 36 2.96 -14.10 12.25
N ILE A 37 2.76 -13.01 11.53
CA ILE A 37 3.14 -12.92 10.11
C ILE A 37 4.55 -12.35 9.95
N SER A 38 4.79 -11.17 10.52
CA SER A 38 6.08 -10.49 10.43
C SER A 38 6.51 -9.92 11.78
N THR A 39 7.82 -9.79 11.95
CA THR A 39 8.47 -9.30 13.17
C THR A 39 9.20 -7.97 12.95
N HIS A 40 9.34 -7.22 14.04
CA HIS A 40 10.29 -6.11 14.15
C HIS A 40 11.70 -6.66 14.36
N SER A 41 12.72 -5.81 14.19
CA SER A 41 14.13 -6.20 14.32
C SER A 41 14.54 -6.66 15.73
N ASP A 42 13.75 -6.36 16.77
CA ASP A 42 13.96 -6.87 18.14
C ASP A 42 13.23 -8.20 18.42
N GLY A 43 12.61 -8.81 17.42
CA GLY A 43 11.87 -10.08 17.55
C GLY A 43 10.45 -9.91 18.11
N SER A 44 10.00 -8.70 18.42
CA SER A 44 8.58 -8.46 18.70
C SER A 44 7.75 -8.61 17.43
N VAL A 45 6.50 -9.07 17.57
CA VAL A 45 5.55 -9.19 16.47
C VAL A 45 5.27 -7.80 15.92
N ARG A 46 5.38 -7.65 14.61
CA ARG A 46 5.06 -6.43 13.87
C ARG A 46 3.65 -6.47 13.32
N PHE A 47 3.26 -7.60 12.74
CA PHE A 47 1.94 -7.81 12.18
C PHE A 47 1.50 -9.26 12.40
N ALA A 48 0.23 -9.44 12.77
CA ALA A 48 -0.40 -10.75 12.85
C ALA A 48 -1.77 -10.73 12.18
N VAL A 49 -2.20 -11.89 11.70
CA VAL A 49 -3.60 -12.14 11.35
C VAL A 49 -4.26 -12.82 12.54
N LEU A 50 -5.28 -12.18 13.07
CA LEU A 50 -6.02 -12.65 14.24
C LEU A 50 -7.34 -13.27 13.79
N SER A 51 -7.67 -14.44 14.33
CA SER A 51 -8.98 -15.08 14.13
C SER A 51 -9.65 -15.28 15.49
N ALA A 52 -10.82 -14.67 15.67
CA ALA A 52 -11.59 -14.74 16.90
C ALA A 52 -12.91 -15.48 16.68
N GLN A 53 -13.32 -16.29 17.66
CA GLN A 53 -14.66 -16.88 17.71
C GLN A 53 -15.54 -16.08 18.66
N LEU A 54 -16.48 -15.31 18.13
CA LEU A 54 -17.43 -14.52 18.90
C LEU A 54 -18.71 -15.32 19.15
N ASN A 55 -19.00 -15.65 20.40
CA ASN A 55 -20.24 -16.29 20.81
C ASN A 55 -21.29 -15.25 21.18
N ASN A 56 -22.53 -15.40 20.74
CA ASN A 56 -23.68 -14.58 21.15
C ASN A 56 -23.53 -13.06 20.90
N LEU A 57 -22.98 -12.65 19.75
CA LEU A 57 -22.98 -11.24 19.34
C LEU A 57 -24.35 -10.88 18.75
N ALA A 58 -25.13 -10.04 19.44
CA ALA A 58 -26.41 -9.56 18.94
C ALA A 58 -26.21 -8.55 17.79
N ALA A 59 -27.18 -8.50 16.86
CA ALA A 59 -27.15 -7.53 15.77
C ALA A 59 -27.03 -6.10 16.29
N ASN A 60 -26.23 -5.27 15.62
CA ASN A 60 -26.01 -3.86 15.96
C ASN A 60 -25.43 -3.59 17.35
N THR A 61 -24.86 -4.61 18.03
CA THR A 61 -24.18 -4.42 19.33
C THR A 61 -22.65 -4.50 19.17
N PRO A 62 -21.89 -3.52 19.70
CA PRO A 62 -20.44 -3.61 19.70
C PRO A 62 -19.97 -4.58 20.80
N ARG A 63 -18.90 -5.33 20.51
CA ARG A 63 -18.16 -6.07 21.54
C ARG A 63 -16.71 -5.63 21.54
N ILE A 64 -16.27 -5.06 22.65
CA ILE A 64 -14.87 -4.71 22.85
C ILE A 64 -14.09 -5.99 23.13
N VAL A 65 -12.98 -6.17 22.42
CA VAL A 65 -12.06 -7.29 22.58
C VAL A 65 -10.68 -6.70 22.87
N ASN A 66 -10.14 -7.00 24.05
CA ASN A 66 -8.84 -6.56 24.51
C ASN A 66 -7.82 -7.69 24.40
N PHE A 67 -6.60 -7.39 23.99
CA PHE A 67 -5.52 -8.36 23.88
C PHE A 67 -4.52 -8.25 25.02
N TYR A 68 -4.04 -9.40 25.48
CA TYR A 68 -3.04 -9.51 26.53
C TYR A 68 -2.00 -10.55 26.15
N THR A 69 -0.75 -10.32 26.52
CA THR A 69 0.30 -11.34 26.42
C THR A 69 0.04 -12.48 27.41
N ALA A 70 0.37 -13.70 27.02
CA ALA A 70 0.26 -14.90 27.84
C ALA A 70 1.43 -15.85 27.58
N ALA A 71 1.45 -16.99 28.27
CA ALA A 71 2.35 -18.09 27.90
C ALA A 71 2.04 -18.56 26.47
N LYS A 72 3.08 -18.78 25.66
CA LYS A 72 2.91 -19.28 24.29
C LYS A 72 2.45 -20.74 24.34
N THR A 73 1.39 -21.05 23.62
CA THR A 73 0.82 -22.39 23.51
C THR A 73 0.72 -22.78 22.05
N THR A 74 0.93 -24.05 21.73
CA THR A 74 0.69 -24.60 20.40
C THR A 74 -0.61 -25.41 20.45
N PRO A 75 -1.77 -24.82 20.11
CA PRO A 75 -3.03 -25.54 20.15
C PRO A 75 -3.05 -26.68 19.13
N SER A 76 -3.70 -27.80 19.48
CA SER A 76 -4.00 -28.85 18.52
C SER A 76 -4.99 -28.34 17.48
N VAL A 77 -4.67 -28.49 16.19
CA VAL A 77 -5.55 -28.12 15.09
C VAL A 77 -6.09 -29.40 14.46
N THR A 78 -7.42 -29.50 14.35
CA THR A 78 -8.06 -30.63 13.67
C THR A 78 -8.75 -30.11 12.41
N LEU A 79 -8.39 -30.69 11.26
CA LEU A 79 -9.02 -30.41 9.97
C LEU A 79 -9.65 -31.67 9.41
N PRO A 80 -10.79 -31.58 8.71
CA PRO A 80 -11.36 -32.72 8.01
C PRO A 80 -10.40 -33.15 6.89
N ALA A 81 -10.08 -34.44 6.81
CA ALA A 81 -9.24 -34.99 5.75
C ALA A 81 -9.85 -34.78 4.36
N ALA A 82 -11.18 -34.79 4.26
CA ALA A 82 -11.94 -34.50 3.06
C ALA A 82 -13.01 -33.43 3.36
N PRO A 83 -12.65 -32.13 3.35
CA PRO A 83 -13.64 -31.06 3.55
C PRO A 83 -14.68 -31.07 2.43
N ASN A 84 -15.95 -30.80 2.75
CA ASN A 84 -17.03 -30.69 1.76
C ASN A 84 -17.03 -29.33 1.03
N TRP A 85 -15.85 -28.86 0.60
CA TRP A 85 -15.67 -27.56 -0.04
C TRP A 85 -16.25 -27.56 -1.46
N ASN A 86 -15.85 -28.54 -2.28
CA ASN A 86 -16.38 -28.85 -3.63
C ASN A 86 -16.64 -27.60 -4.49
N LEU A 87 -15.74 -26.62 -4.39
CA LEU A 87 -15.83 -25.39 -5.16
C LEU A 87 -15.42 -25.66 -6.60
N LYS A 88 -16.21 -25.17 -7.55
CA LYS A 88 -15.92 -25.24 -8.98
C LYS A 88 -15.99 -23.85 -9.59
N VAL A 89 -14.95 -23.50 -10.35
CA VAL A 89 -14.88 -22.25 -11.11
C VAL A 89 -15.04 -22.57 -12.58
N THR A 90 -16.03 -21.98 -13.24
CA THR A 90 -16.32 -22.18 -14.67
C THR A 90 -16.25 -20.84 -15.39
N ALA A 91 -15.43 -20.74 -16.42
CA ALA A 91 -15.38 -19.57 -17.30
C ALA A 91 -15.87 -19.94 -18.70
N THR A 92 -16.78 -19.15 -19.26
CA THR A 92 -17.24 -19.32 -20.65
C THR A 92 -16.64 -18.20 -21.49
N LEU A 93 -15.75 -18.57 -22.41
CA LEU A 93 -15.09 -17.62 -23.32
C LEU A 93 -16.06 -17.10 -24.38
N SER A 94 -15.68 -16.00 -25.05
CA SER A 94 -16.50 -15.37 -26.10
C SER A 94 -16.77 -16.27 -27.32
N ASP A 95 -15.94 -17.28 -27.58
CA ASP A 95 -16.13 -18.27 -28.63
C ASP A 95 -17.07 -19.44 -28.22
N GLY A 96 -17.61 -19.39 -26.99
CA GLY A 96 -18.46 -20.42 -26.41
C GLY A 96 -17.70 -21.58 -25.77
N SER A 97 -16.37 -21.61 -25.83
CA SER A 97 -15.58 -22.62 -25.14
C SER A 97 -15.67 -22.45 -23.63
N VAL A 98 -15.66 -23.58 -22.92
CA VAL A 98 -15.78 -23.62 -21.46
C VAL A 98 -14.46 -24.06 -20.85
N LEU A 99 -14.01 -23.29 -19.87
CA LEU A 99 -12.88 -23.61 -19.00
C LEU A 99 -13.38 -23.93 -17.60
N THR A 100 -12.74 -24.89 -16.94
CA THR A 100 -13.11 -25.34 -15.59
C THR A 100 -11.89 -25.50 -14.69
N ALA A 101 -11.99 -25.05 -13.44
CA ALA A 101 -11.11 -25.45 -12.36
C ALA A 101 -11.93 -26.15 -11.26
N ASP A 102 -11.52 -27.37 -10.90
CA ASP A 102 -12.12 -28.22 -9.86
C ASP A 102 -11.00 -28.63 -8.87
N PRO A 103 -10.72 -27.82 -7.84
CA PRO A 103 -9.51 -27.93 -7.02
C PRO A 103 -9.68 -28.81 -5.77
N GLN A 104 -10.78 -29.54 -5.63
CA GLN A 104 -11.10 -30.28 -4.41
C GLN A 104 -9.98 -31.27 -4.01
N ALA A 105 -9.48 -32.05 -4.96
CA ALA A 105 -8.40 -33.00 -4.72
C ALA A 105 -7.09 -32.31 -4.27
N GLN A 106 -6.81 -31.13 -4.80
CA GLN A 106 -5.64 -30.34 -4.44
C GLN A 106 -5.75 -29.82 -3.00
N LEU A 107 -6.93 -29.34 -2.58
CA LEU A 107 -7.15 -28.92 -1.19
C LEU A 107 -6.97 -30.10 -0.22
N VAL A 108 -7.50 -31.28 -0.54
CA VAL A 108 -7.31 -32.51 0.25
C VAL A 108 -5.82 -32.84 0.41
N GLN A 109 -5.05 -32.80 -0.68
CA GLN A 109 -3.61 -33.04 -0.65
C GLN A 109 -2.85 -31.98 0.18
N GLN A 110 -3.24 -30.71 0.07
CA GLN A 110 -2.65 -29.62 0.84
C GLN A 110 -2.95 -29.74 2.34
N ILE A 111 -4.17 -30.15 2.73
CA ILE A 111 -4.50 -30.43 4.13
C ILE A 111 -3.65 -31.57 4.67
N ALA A 112 -3.52 -32.67 3.92
CA ALA A 112 -2.74 -33.84 4.35
C ALA A 112 -1.25 -33.54 4.51
N SER A 113 -0.68 -32.72 3.62
CA SER A 113 0.75 -32.36 3.63
C SER A 113 1.08 -31.10 4.45
N GLY A 114 0.09 -30.26 4.75
CA GLY A 114 0.29 -28.92 5.30
C GLY A 114 0.88 -27.90 4.30
N SER A 115 1.01 -28.25 3.02
CA SER A 115 1.57 -27.36 2.00
C SER A 115 0.64 -26.19 1.65
N ASN A 116 1.22 -25.04 1.30
CA ASN A 116 0.49 -23.80 0.96
C ASN A 116 -0.51 -23.32 2.03
N ARG A 117 -0.33 -23.73 3.28
CA ARG A 117 -1.09 -23.26 4.44
C ARG A 117 -0.56 -21.90 4.89
N ARG A 118 -1.45 -20.93 5.01
CA ARG A 118 -1.12 -19.56 5.45
C ARG A 118 -1.54 -19.26 6.89
N LEU A 119 -2.74 -19.68 7.27
CA LEU A 119 -3.25 -19.58 8.64
C LEU A 119 -3.41 -20.98 9.21
N HIS A 120 -3.09 -21.17 10.49
CA HIS A 120 -3.14 -22.47 11.13
C HIS A 120 -3.42 -22.37 12.64
N GLY A 121 -4.68 -22.58 13.01
CA GLY A 121 -5.06 -22.64 14.42
C GLY A 121 -6.50 -23.11 14.64
N PRO A 122 -6.97 -23.04 15.89
CA PRO A 122 -8.24 -23.64 16.31
C PRO A 122 -9.48 -22.91 15.81
N VAL A 123 -9.36 -21.66 15.33
CA VAL A 123 -10.50 -20.89 14.81
C VAL A 123 -10.54 -20.97 13.29
N ALA A 124 -9.38 -20.84 12.64
CA ALA A 124 -9.26 -20.79 11.19
C ALA A 124 -8.04 -21.56 10.70
N SER A 125 -8.18 -22.22 9.56
CA SER A 125 -7.04 -22.63 8.73
C SER A 125 -7.25 -22.15 7.31
N GLU A 126 -6.22 -21.60 6.68
CA GLU A 126 -6.31 -21.03 5.34
C GLU A 126 -5.26 -21.64 4.42
N PHE A 127 -5.68 -22.04 3.22
CA PHE A 127 -4.83 -22.62 2.19
C PHE A 127 -4.93 -21.80 0.91
N THR A 128 -3.83 -21.68 0.19
CA THR A 128 -3.84 -21.15 -1.18
C THR A 128 -3.83 -22.31 -2.17
N VAL A 129 -4.95 -22.51 -2.85
CA VAL A 129 -5.12 -23.53 -3.89
C VAL A 129 -4.97 -22.86 -5.25
N VAL A 130 -3.99 -23.27 -6.05
CA VAL A 130 -3.74 -22.71 -7.38
C VAL A 130 -4.12 -23.74 -8.42
N ALA A 131 -5.17 -23.46 -9.19
CA ALA A 131 -5.74 -24.38 -10.16
C ALA A 131 -5.70 -23.76 -11.57
N PRO A 132 -5.10 -24.44 -12.57
CA PRO A 132 -5.21 -24.01 -13.95
C PRO A 132 -6.67 -24.10 -14.43
N MET A 133 -7.08 -23.16 -15.29
CA MET A 133 -8.38 -23.26 -15.95
C MET A 133 -8.27 -24.27 -17.11
N MET A 134 -8.92 -25.42 -17.00
CA MET A 134 -8.78 -26.54 -17.93
C MET A 134 -9.82 -26.48 -19.05
N ARG A 135 -9.41 -26.78 -20.27
CA ARG A 135 -10.31 -27.03 -21.41
C ARG A 135 -10.95 -28.42 -21.30
N ALA A 136 -12.05 -28.62 -22.03
CA ALA A 136 -12.72 -29.93 -22.13
C ALA A 136 -11.81 -31.07 -22.62
N ASN A 137 -10.77 -30.76 -23.41
CA ASN A 137 -9.79 -31.74 -23.89
C ASN A 137 -8.69 -32.08 -22.87
N GLY A 138 -8.78 -31.59 -21.62
CA GLY A 138 -7.81 -31.87 -20.56
C GLY A 138 -6.54 -31.01 -20.61
N THR A 139 -6.43 -30.04 -21.50
CA THR A 139 -5.29 -29.11 -21.55
C THR A 139 -5.55 -27.85 -20.72
N ALA A 140 -4.52 -27.33 -20.04
CA ALA A 140 -4.61 -26.07 -19.34
C ALA A 140 -4.73 -24.89 -20.33
N HIS A 141 -5.55 -23.91 -19.98
CA HIS A 141 -5.53 -22.60 -20.64
C HIS A 141 -4.18 -21.93 -20.37
N PRO A 142 -3.50 -21.36 -21.38
CA PRO A 142 -2.13 -20.86 -21.23
C PRO A 142 -2.02 -19.69 -20.27
N HIS A 143 -3.07 -18.88 -20.10
CA HIS A 143 -3.01 -17.66 -19.28
C HIS A 143 -3.90 -17.71 -18.02
N LEU A 144 -5.21 -17.97 -18.16
CA LEU A 144 -6.15 -18.00 -17.04
C LEU A 144 -5.84 -19.07 -15.98
N VAL A 145 -5.69 -18.61 -14.74
CA VAL A 145 -5.49 -19.43 -13.54
C VAL A 145 -6.45 -18.95 -12.45
N ALA A 146 -7.04 -19.90 -11.70
CA ALA A 146 -7.76 -19.60 -10.47
C ALA A 146 -6.83 -19.78 -9.27
N ARG A 147 -6.61 -18.71 -8.50
CA ARG A 147 -5.90 -18.74 -7.22
C ARG A 147 -6.92 -18.52 -6.10
N LEU A 148 -7.07 -19.52 -5.25
CA LEU A 148 -8.18 -19.61 -4.31
C LEU A 148 -7.62 -19.59 -2.89
N HIS A 149 -7.84 -18.49 -2.17
CA HIS A 149 -7.50 -18.42 -0.75
C HIS A 149 -8.70 -18.94 0.05
N THR A 150 -8.65 -20.23 0.39
CA THR A 150 -9.74 -20.95 1.05
C THR A 150 -9.48 -21.03 2.54
N ARG A 151 -10.29 -20.31 3.31
CA ARG A 151 -10.28 -20.32 4.76
C ARG A 151 -11.41 -21.19 5.31
N LEU A 152 -11.02 -22.18 6.10
CA LEU A 152 -11.87 -23.13 6.80
C LEU A 152 -12.15 -22.59 8.20
N TYR A 153 -13.41 -22.52 8.55
CA TYR A 153 -13.91 -22.19 9.90
C TYR A 153 -14.74 -23.35 10.45
N ASP A 154 -15.05 -23.29 11.74
CA ASP A 154 -15.96 -24.23 12.42
C ASP A 154 -15.58 -25.71 12.10
N ASN A 155 -14.29 -26.02 12.28
CA ASN A 155 -13.68 -27.32 11.97
C ASN A 155 -13.87 -27.79 10.51
N GLY A 156 -13.83 -26.85 9.55
CA GLY A 156 -13.93 -27.15 8.12
C GLY A 156 -15.34 -27.46 7.64
N THR A 157 -16.36 -26.97 8.33
CA THR A 157 -17.76 -27.05 7.89
C THR A 157 -18.22 -25.79 7.17
N ARG A 158 -17.54 -24.65 7.39
CA ARG A 158 -17.80 -23.37 6.72
C ARG A 158 -16.55 -22.88 6.01
N PHE A 159 -16.72 -22.38 4.80
CA PHE A 159 -15.63 -21.92 3.95
C PHE A 159 -15.84 -20.47 3.53
N ARG A 160 -14.79 -19.66 3.68
CA ARG A 160 -14.64 -18.38 2.97
C ARG A 160 -13.59 -18.60 1.90
N THR A 161 -13.96 -18.43 0.63
CA THR A 161 -13.00 -18.52 -0.48
C THR A 161 -12.86 -17.16 -1.13
N ASP A 162 -11.65 -16.62 -1.13
CA ASP A 162 -11.31 -15.53 -2.03
C ASP A 162 -10.97 -16.11 -3.41
N VAL A 163 -11.86 -15.89 -4.39
CA VAL A 163 -11.71 -16.38 -5.75
C VAL A 163 -10.96 -15.34 -6.56
N VAL A 164 -9.66 -15.57 -6.77
CA VAL A 164 -8.82 -14.69 -7.58
C VAL A 164 -8.62 -15.29 -8.97
N MET A 165 -9.01 -14.56 -10.00
CA MET A 165 -8.75 -14.93 -11.38
C MET A 165 -7.54 -14.16 -11.90
N GLU A 166 -6.54 -14.88 -12.41
CA GLU A 166 -5.27 -14.33 -12.85
C GLU A 166 -5.09 -14.44 -14.35
N ASN A 167 -4.63 -13.35 -14.98
CA ASN A 167 -4.08 -13.31 -16.32
C ASN A 167 -2.68 -12.66 -16.25
N THR A 168 -1.79 -13.23 -15.43
CA THR A 168 -0.61 -12.52 -14.91
C THR A 168 0.73 -13.14 -15.33
N ARG A 169 0.74 -14.06 -16.30
CA ARG A 169 1.97 -14.81 -16.64
C ARG A 169 3.01 -13.91 -17.34
N THR A 170 4.27 -13.98 -16.91
CA THR A 170 5.33 -13.08 -17.39
C THR A 170 5.99 -13.56 -18.68
N PHE A 171 6.32 -14.85 -18.77
CA PHE A 171 7.16 -15.37 -19.86
C PHE A 171 6.39 -16.19 -20.89
N THR A 172 5.13 -16.52 -20.59
CA THR A 172 4.23 -17.22 -21.52
C THR A 172 3.95 -16.37 -22.76
N ALA A 173 4.15 -16.95 -23.94
CA ALA A 173 3.92 -16.27 -25.22
C ALA A 173 2.47 -15.80 -25.41
N SER A 174 2.30 -14.73 -26.20
CA SER A 174 1.00 -14.16 -26.60
C SER A 174 0.06 -13.78 -25.44
N PRO A 175 0.54 -13.08 -24.39
CA PRO A 175 -0.35 -12.60 -23.33
C PRO A 175 -1.38 -11.64 -23.93
N SER A 176 -2.66 -11.91 -23.71
CA SER A 176 -3.75 -11.19 -24.35
C SER A 176 -4.89 -10.86 -23.39
N ASN A 177 -5.69 -9.86 -23.77
CA ASN A 177 -6.99 -9.65 -23.16
C ASN A 177 -7.92 -10.83 -23.45
N ILE A 178 -8.67 -11.28 -22.45
CA ILE A 178 -9.53 -12.47 -22.55
C ILE A 178 -10.95 -12.10 -22.10
N THR A 179 -11.91 -12.26 -23.00
CA THR A 179 -13.33 -12.00 -22.69
C THR A 179 -14.04 -13.28 -22.26
N TYR A 180 -14.63 -13.26 -21.06
CA TYR A 180 -15.37 -14.40 -20.52
C TYR A 180 -16.39 -13.97 -19.45
N SER A 181 -17.41 -14.81 -19.23
CA SER A 181 -18.23 -14.79 -18.02
C SER A 181 -17.73 -15.84 -17.01
N LEU A 182 -17.98 -15.64 -15.72
CA LEU A 182 -17.55 -16.56 -14.66
C LEU A 182 -18.76 -17.05 -13.84
N ASN A 183 -18.81 -18.34 -13.56
CA ASN A 183 -19.70 -18.92 -12.56
C ASN A 183 -18.87 -19.67 -11.51
N VAL A 184 -19.16 -19.42 -10.24
CA VAL A 184 -18.55 -20.16 -9.12
C VAL A 184 -19.66 -20.91 -8.40
N THR A 185 -19.50 -22.22 -8.27
CA THR A 185 -20.46 -23.08 -7.57
C THR A 185 -19.77 -23.84 -6.46
N ALA A 186 -20.54 -24.27 -5.46
CA ALA A 186 -20.11 -25.26 -4.49
C ALA A 186 -21.28 -26.20 -4.19
N ASN A 187 -21.04 -27.51 -4.19
CA ASN A 187 -22.08 -28.51 -3.93
C ASN A 187 -23.36 -28.30 -4.78
N GLY A 188 -23.18 -27.94 -6.06
CA GLY A 188 -24.28 -27.67 -6.99
C GLY A 188 -24.98 -26.31 -6.83
N SER A 189 -24.67 -25.52 -5.79
CA SER A 189 -25.23 -24.18 -5.58
C SER A 189 -24.36 -23.10 -6.20
N THR A 190 -24.94 -22.15 -6.92
CA THR A 190 -24.22 -20.97 -7.44
C THR A 190 -23.93 -19.98 -6.32
N LEU A 191 -22.66 -19.64 -6.13
CA LEU A 191 -22.18 -18.66 -5.16
C LEU A 191 -21.87 -17.30 -5.80
N LEU A 192 -21.43 -17.31 -7.06
CA LEU A 192 -21.14 -16.11 -7.84
C LEU A 192 -21.51 -16.35 -9.30
N SER A 193 -22.17 -15.36 -9.90
CA SER A 193 -22.37 -15.26 -11.35
C SER A 193 -21.86 -13.89 -11.79
N GLN A 194 -20.75 -13.86 -12.50
CA GLN A 194 -20.15 -12.65 -13.07
C GLN A 194 -20.44 -12.62 -14.58
N PRO A 195 -21.22 -11.62 -15.06
CA PRO A 195 -21.45 -11.42 -16.49
C PRO A 195 -20.15 -11.25 -17.29
N SER A 196 -20.23 -11.45 -18.61
CA SER A 196 -19.07 -11.36 -19.49
C SER A 196 -18.41 -9.98 -19.42
N PHE A 197 -17.09 -9.97 -19.32
CA PHE A 197 -16.24 -8.78 -19.35
C PHE A 197 -14.87 -9.15 -19.95
N THR A 198 -14.07 -8.15 -20.30
CA THR A 198 -12.72 -8.36 -20.84
C THR A 198 -11.70 -8.27 -19.71
N HIS A 199 -11.10 -9.41 -19.35
CA HIS A 199 -9.98 -9.49 -18.41
C HIS A 199 -8.68 -9.09 -19.11
N TYR A 200 -8.05 -8.00 -18.69
CA TYR A 200 -6.84 -7.51 -19.31
C TYR A 200 -5.65 -8.47 -19.15
N HIS A 201 -4.70 -8.41 -20.08
CA HIS A 201 -3.39 -9.06 -19.89
C HIS A 201 -2.67 -8.44 -18.69
N HIS A 202 -1.84 -9.23 -18.01
CA HIS A 202 -1.06 -8.80 -16.84
C HIS A 202 -1.93 -8.13 -15.75
N ALA A 203 -3.14 -8.62 -15.55
CA ALA A 203 -4.09 -8.12 -14.56
C ALA A 203 -4.74 -9.29 -13.80
N ARG A 204 -5.42 -8.96 -12.71
CA ARG A 204 -6.20 -9.90 -11.91
C ARG A 204 -7.39 -9.23 -11.26
N TRP A 205 -8.32 -10.03 -10.76
CA TRP A 205 -9.44 -9.54 -9.97
C TRP A 205 -9.90 -10.63 -9.01
N HIS A 206 -10.65 -10.24 -7.99
CA HIS A 206 -11.13 -11.19 -7.01
C HIS A 206 -12.57 -10.94 -6.56
N LYS A 207 -13.20 -12.00 -6.03
CA LYS A 207 -14.45 -11.93 -5.28
C LYS A 207 -14.46 -12.99 -4.18
N VAL A 208 -14.88 -12.57 -2.99
CA VAL A 208 -15.04 -13.46 -1.84
C VAL A 208 -16.42 -14.12 -1.89
N VAL A 209 -16.44 -15.46 -1.81
CA VAL A 209 -17.66 -16.28 -1.71
C VAL A 209 -17.65 -17.11 -0.43
N TRP A 210 -18.83 -17.49 0.05
CA TRP A 210 -19.02 -18.33 1.23
C TRP A 210 -19.83 -19.57 0.89
N SER A 211 -19.43 -20.72 1.46
CA SER A 211 -20.16 -21.99 1.38
C SER A 211 -20.13 -22.71 2.73
N GLY A 212 -21.04 -23.67 2.92
CA GLY A 212 -21.20 -24.37 4.22
C GLY A 212 -21.75 -23.45 5.34
N GLY A 213 -22.32 -22.31 4.97
CA GLY A 213 -22.89 -21.31 5.86
C GLY A 213 -22.93 -19.93 5.21
N VAL A 214 -23.59 -19.00 5.88
CA VAL A 214 -23.67 -17.60 5.42
C VAL A 214 -22.42 -16.82 5.82
N ASN A 215 -22.11 -15.77 5.05
CA ASN A 215 -21.11 -14.78 5.42
C ASN A 215 -21.46 -14.16 6.79
N PRO A 216 -20.57 -14.22 7.79
CA PRO A 216 -20.71 -13.45 9.02
C PRO A 216 -20.90 -11.95 8.73
N ASN A 217 -22.08 -11.42 9.06
CA ASN A 217 -22.33 -9.98 8.97
C ASN A 217 -21.73 -9.27 10.20
N ALA A 218 -20.40 -9.13 10.20
CA ALA A 218 -19.64 -8.53 11.30
C ALA A 218 -18.74 -7.42 10.77
N ARG A 219 -18.62 -6.35 11.57
CA ARG A 219 -17.69 -5.25 11.33
C ARG A 219 -16.58 -5.27 12.37
N VAL A 220 -15.34 -5.35 11.91
CA VAL A 220 -14.16 -5.13 12.75
C VAL A 220 -13.86 -3.63 12.77
N ARG A 221 -13.77 -3.07 13.97
CA ARG A 221 -13.24 -1.73 14.21
C ARG A 221 -11.95 -1.89 14.99
N HIS A 222 -10.86 -1.37 14.44
CA HIS A 222 -9.58 -1.38 15.13
C HIS A 222 -9.50 -0.19 16.09
N HIS A 223 -8.71 -0.36 17.15
CA HIS A 223 -8.34 0.76 18.01
C HIS A 223 -7.30 1.63 17.29
N MET A 224 -7.76 2.61 16.51
CA MET A 224 -6.89 3.46 15.67
C MET A 224 -5.76 4.18 16.42
N PRO A 225 -5.94 4.69 17.66
CA PRO A 225 -4.81 5.25 18.40
C PRO A 225 -3.69 4.23 18.66
N TYR A 226 -4.02 2.95 18.84
CA TYR A 226 -2.99 1.90 18.95
C TYR A 226 -2.41 1.54 17.57
N PHE A 227 -3.28 1.42 16.56
CA PHE A 227 -2.88 1.12 15.18
C PHE A 227 -1.85 2.13 14.65
N LEU A 228 -2.11 3.44 14.77
CA LEU A 228 -1.18 4.48 14.30
C LEU A 228 0.09 4.55 15.15
N ALA A 229 -0.01 4.28 16.45
CA ALA A 229 1.14 4.23 17.34
C ALA A 229 2.03 3.00 17.13
N SER A 230 1.56 1.96 16.42
CA SER A 230 2.40 0.85 15.96
C SER A 230 3.46 1.27 14.94
N ARG A 231 3.32 2.48 14.38
CA ARG A 231 4.16 3.01 13.28
C ARG A 231 4.08 2.16 12.01
N ALA A 232 3.05 1.32 11.88
CA ALA A 232 2.74 0.64 10.63
C ALA A 232 2.33 1.61 9.52
N THR A 233 1.89 2.82 9.85
CA THR A 233 1.66 3.92 8.92
C THR A 233 1.86 5.27 9.63
N TRP A 234 1.71 6.39 8.90
CA TRP A 234 1.86 7.75 9.44
C TRP A 234 0.81 8.09 10.51
N ASN A 235 1.14 9.06 11.37
CA ASN A 235 0.27 9.51 12.46
C ASN A 235 -0.82 10.48 11.97
N TYR A 236 -1.87 9.93 11.36
CA TYR A 236 -3.05 10.71 10.92
C TYR A 236 -3.81 11.34 12.09
N ASN A 237 -4.34 12.55 11.87
CA ASN A 237 -5.04 13.35 12.88
C ASN A 237 -6.40 12.76 13.24
N LEU A 238 -6.44 11.94 14.29
CA LEU A 238 -7.68 11.36 14.84
C LEU A 238 -8.58 12.39 15.53
N GLY A 239 -8.11 13.63 15.74
CA GLY A 239 -8.91 14.73 16.28
C GLY A 239 -9.87 15.34 15.25
N LEU A 240 -9.72 15.02 13.96
CA LEU A 240 -10.60 15.52 12.91
C LEU A 240 -12.01 14.91 13.04
N LYS A 241 -13.00 15.80 13.18
CA LYS A 241 -14.41 15.43 13.15
C LYS A 241 -14.91 15.49 11.71
N ILE A 242 -14.63 14.44 10.95
CA ILE A 242 -15.09 14.32 9.56
C ILE A 242 -16.61 14.46 9.51
N PRO A 243 -17.17 15.43 8.77
CA PRO A 243 -18.61 15.62 8.67
C PRO A 243 -19.32 14.41 8.06
N GLU A 244 -20.54 14.16 8.52
CA GLU A 244 -21.41 13.12 7.94
C GLU A 244 -21.64 13.34 6.44
N THR A 245 -21.71 14.60 5.99
CA THR A 245 -21.82 14.94 4.56
C THR A 245 -20.63 14.45 3.74
N THR A 246 -19.40 14.49 4.28
CA THR A 246 -18.21 13.94 3.61
C THR A 246 -18.35 12.43 3.41
N LEU A 247 -18.77 11.71 4.45
CA LEU A 247 -18.92 10.25 4.41
C LEU A 247 -20.11 9.80 3.55
N ALA A 248 -21.21 10.56 3.56
CA ALA A 248 -22.35 10.35 2.68
C ALA A 248 -21.97 10.58 1.21
N ASN A 249 -21.19 11.62 0.92
CA ASN A 249 -20.64 11.87 -0.41
C ASN A 249 -19.70 10.74 -0.85
N GLU A 250 -18.87 10.21 0.06
CA GLU A 250 -18.00 9.07 -0.24
C GLU A 250 -18.81 7.86 -0.72
N ALA A 251 -19.87 7.50 0.01
CA ALA A 251 -20.76 6.41 -0.39
C ALA A 251 -21.47 6.71 -1.73
N LYS A 252 -21.87 7.96 -1.96
CA LYS A 252 -22.50 8.39 -3.21
C LYS A 252 -21.54 8.26 -4.40
N TYR A 253 -20.28 8.70 -4.25
CA TYR A 253 -19.27 8.58 -5.30
C TYR A 253 -18.99 7.11 -5.62
N LEU A 254 -18.81 6.28 -4.59
CA LEU A 254 -18.60 4.86 -4.78
C LEU A 254 -19.80 4.16 -5.46
N ALA A 255 -21.02 4.51 -5.08
CA ALA A 255 -22.23 3.94 -5.69
C ALA A 255 -22.42 4.34 -7.16
N ALA A 256 -21.92 5.52 -7.55
CA ALA A 256 -21.91 5.98 -8.94
C ALA A 256 -20.74 5.42 -9.76
N ALA A 257 -19.70 4.92 -9.11
CA ALA A 257 -18.51 4.39 -9.74
C ALA A 257 -18.71 2.98 -10.29
N GLN A 258 -17.93 2.64 -11.32
CA GLN A 258 -17.88 1.28 -11.86
C GLN A 258 -16.87 0.45 -11.04
N THR A 259 -17.37 -0.48 -10.23
CA THR A 259 -16.57 -1.29 -9.27
C THR A 259 -16.52 -2.79 -9.61
N GLY A 260 -16.98 -3.14 -10.82
CA GLY A 260 -16.89 -4.50 -11.35
C GLY A 260 -15.45 -4.89 -11.72
N PRO A 261 -15.21 -6.17 -12.07
CA PRO A 261 -13.90 -6.60 -12.58
C PRO A 261 -13.39 -5.71 -13.73
N MET A 262 -12.11 -5.35 -13.67
CA MET A 262 -11.40 -4.47 -14.62
C MET A 262 -11.94 -3.02 -14.72
N GLN A 263 -12.85 -2.62 -13.85
CA GLN A 263 -13.35 -1.24 -13.79
C GLN A 263 -12.52 -0.40 -12.82
N PRO A 264 -12.42 0.92 -13.03
CA PRO A 264 -11.45 1.75 -12.32
C PRO A 264 -11.86 2.16 -10.91
N ALA A 265 -13.11 1.90 -10.49
CA ALA A 265 -13.69 2.50 -9.30
C ALA A 265 -13.52 4.03 -9.30
N LEU A 266 -12.78 4.59 -8.33
CA LEU A 266 -12.48 6.02 -8.22
C LEU A 266 -11.06 6.39 -8.66
N LEU A 267 -10.30 5.44 -9.22
CA LEU A 267 -8.94 5.68 -9.68
C LEU A 267 -8.95 6.44 -11.02
N ASP A 268 -8.03 7.40 -11.16
CA ASP A 268 -7.72 7.99 -12.47
C ASP A 268 -7.01 6.93 -13.33
N THR A 269 -7.43 6.75 -14.59
CA THR A 269 -6.83 5.73 -15.45
C THR A 269 -5.56 6.21 -16.14
N ASN A 270 -5.29 7.52 -16.17
CA ASN A 270 -4.07 8.15 -16.67
C ASN A 270 -3.18 8.54 -15.49
N PHE A 271 -2.40 7.58 -14.95
CA PHE A 271 -1.57 7.87 -13.78
C PHE A 271 -0.54 9.00 -14.04
N PRO A 272 0.12 9.10 -15.22
CA PRO A 272 1.02 10.22 -15.52
C PRO A 272 0.38 11.62 -15.48
N GLY A 273 -0.95 11.71 -15.48
CA GLY A 273 -1.68 12.97 -15.38
C GLY A 273 -1.18 13.81 -14.20
N THR A 274 -1.24 15.13 -14.34
CA THR A 274 -0.81 16.08 -13.30
C THR A 274 -1.99 16.53 -12.44
N GLY A 275 -1.71 17.20 -11.32
CA GLY A 275 -2.73 17.78 -10.44
C GLY A 275 -2.94 17.00 -9.13
N GLY A 276 -3.65 17.64 -8.19
CA GLY A 276 -3.99 17.03 -6.91
C GLY A 276 -5.11 16.02 -7.09
N ARG A 277 -4.79 14.71 -7.01
CA ARG A 277 -5.76 13.62 -7.11
C ARG A 277 -5.94 12.91 -5.77
N PRO A 278 -7.13 12.34 -5.49
CA PRO A 278 -7.43 11.68 -4.22
C PRO A 278 -6.49 10.52 -3.85
N GLU A 279 -5.88 9.85 -4.83
CA GLU A 279 -4.98 8.72 -4.62
C GLU A 279 -3.49 9.09 -4.45
N ILE A 280 -3.09 10.31 -4.83
CA ILE A 280 -1.71 10.79 -4.70
C ILE A 280 -1.51 11.35 -3.30
N ALA A 281 -0.95 10.52 -2.43
CA ALA A 281 -0.61 10.85 -1.04
C ALA A 281 0.16 9.68 -0.41
N PRO A 282 0.65 9.80 0.85
CA PRO A 282 1.22 8.68 1.59
C PRO A 282 0.28 7.47 1.61
N VAL A 283 -1.01 7.70 1.90
CA VAL A 283 -2.11 6.80 1.56
C VAL A 283 -3.25 7.58 0.88
N PRO A 284 -4.05 6.94 -0.01
CA PRO A 284 -5.18 7.59 -0.67
C PRO A 284 -6.22 8.20 0.29
N ARG A 285 -6.98 9.18 -0.20
CA ARG A 285 -8.03 9.92 0.53
C ARG A 285 -9.03 9.01 1.24
N TRP A 286 -9.58 8.01 0.55
CA TRP A 286 -10.51 7.04 1.16
C TRP A 286 -9.87 6.20 2.26
N THR A 287 -8.58 5.89 2.13
CA THR A 287 -7.81 5.18 3.15
C THR A 287 -7.58 6.06 4.38
N ALA A 288 -7.20 7.33 4.18
CA ALA A 288 -7.07 8.30 5.26
C ALA A 288 -8.40 8.54 5.99
N LEU A 289 -9.52 8.66 5.25
CA LEU A 289 -10.87 8.74 5.83
C LEU A 289 -11.16 7.52 6.73
N TYR A 290 -10.81 6.31 6.29
CA TYR A 290 -11.01 5.10 7.09
C TYR A 290 -10.10 5.05 8.33
N LEU A 291 -8.83 5.45 8.21
CA LEU A 291 -7.90 5.53 9.36
C LEU A 291 -8.39 6.51 10.43
N ILE A 292 -9.02 7.62 10.02
CA ILE A 292 -9.53 8.64 10.96
C ILE A 292 -10.87 8.24 11.57
N THR A 293 -11.80 7.73 10.75
CA THR A 293 -13.21 7.56 11.17
C THR A 293 -13.57 6.13 11.56
N GLN A 294 -12.84 5.15 11.05
CA GLN A 294 -13.21 3.73 11.00
C GLN A 294 -14.57 3.47 10.34
N ASP A 295 -15.17 4.42 9.59
CA ASP A 295 -16.50 4.33 8.95
C ASP A 295 -16.55 3.26 7.85
N ASP A 296 -17.67 2.55 7.75
CA ASP A 296 -17.82 1.46 6.76
C ASP A 296 -17.88 1.95 5.32
N ARG A 297 -18.35 3.18 5.09
CA ARG A 297 -18.39 3.78 3.74
C ARG A 297 -16.98 4.08 3.25
N ALA A 298 -16.14 4.65 4.12
CA ALA A 298 -14.73 4.86 3.83
C ALA A 298 -13.99 3.51 3.65
N ARG A 299 -14.31 2.50 4.48
CA ARG A 299 -13.79 1.14 4.31
C ARG A 299 -14.18 0.52 2.97
N ALA A 300 -15.45 0.66 2.56
CA ALA A 300 -15.94 0.13 1.29
C ALA A 300 -15.24 0.80 0.10
N SER A 301 -15.05 2.12 0.14
CA SER A 301 -14.31 2.86 -0.88
C SER A 301 -12.84 2.43 -0.93
N MET A 302 -12.20 2.27 0.23
CA MET A 302 -10.84 1.78 0.32
C MET A 302 -10.66 0.40 -0.31
N LEU A 303 -11.53 -0.55 0.01
CA LEU A 303 -11.45 -1.90 -0.56
C LEU A 303 -11.78 -1.88 -2.07
N ALA A 304 -12.80 -1.16 -2.51
CA ALA A 304 -13.17 -1.11 -3.93
C ALA A 304 -12.05 -0.54 -4.82
N ASN A 305 -11.33 0.50 -4.34
CA ASN A 305 -10.20 1.05 -5.07
C ASN A 305 -8.97 0.14 -5.01
N ALA A 306 -8.78 -0.62 -3.92
CA ALA A 306 -7.74 -1.66 -3.86
C ALA A 306 -8.03 -2.81 -4.84
N ASP A 307 -9.29 -3.22 -4.96
CA ASP A 307 -9.73 -4.23 -5.93
C ASP A 307 -9.56 -3.73 -7.38
N ALA A 308 -9.84 -2.45 -7.64
CA ALA A 308 -9.67 -1.83 -8.96
C ALA A 308 -8.19 -1.74 -9.38
N ALA A 309 -7.28 -1.49 -8.42
CA ALA A 309 -5.85 -1.43 -8.68
C ALA A 309 -5.28 -2.76 -9.22
N ALA A 310 -5.92 -3.90 -8.94
CA ALA A 310 -5.57 -5.20 -9.49
C ALA A 310 -5.88 -5.34 -11.00
N GLY A 311 -6.75 -4.48 -11.52
CA GLY A 311 -7.08 -4.39 -12.94
C GLY A 311 -6.04 -3.67 -13.80
N VAL A 312 -5.07 -3.00 -13.19
CA VAL A 312 -3.99 -2.33 -13.91
C VAL A 312 -3.03 -3.38 -14.49
N PRO A 313 -2.57 -3.27 -15.76
CA PRO A 313 -1.78 -4.31 -16.43
C PRO A 313 -0.30 -4.34 -15.99
N ILE A 314 -0.04 -4.46 -14.69
CA ILE A 314 1.29 -4.46 -14.05
C ILE A 314 1.62 -5.79 -13.34
N HIS A 315 0.77 -6.80 -13.46
CA HIS A 315 0.86 -8.06 -12.75
C HIS A 315 1.66 -9.09 -13.53
N TYR A 316 2.98 -9.09 -13.31
CA TYR A 316 3.93 -10.04 -13.89
C TYR A 316 4.33 -11.07 -12.84
N ARG A 317 3.73 -12.27 -12.94
CA ARG A 317 4.00 -13.44 -12.10
C ARG A 317 4.98 -14.34 -12.82
N ASP A 318 6.02 -14.74 -12.12
CA ASP A 318 6.95 -15.78 -12.55
C ASP A 318 6.27 -17.15 -12.38
N GLU A 319 6.05 -17.83 -13.50
CA GLU A 319 5.35 -19.12 -13.56
C GLU A 319 6.06 -20.24 -12.81
N ASN A 320 7.39 -20.18 -12.69
CA ASN A 320 8.18 -21.22 -12.03
C ASN A 320 8.12 -21.08 -10.51
N THR A 321 8.12 -19.84 -10.01
CA THR A 321 8.09 -19.58 -8.56
C THR A 321 6.67 -19.41 -8.02
N GLY A 322 5.71 -19.09 -8.88
CA GLY A 322 4.34 -18.78 -8.49
C GLY A 322 4.18 -17.43 -7.77
N HIS A 323 5.21 -16.57 -7.77
CA HIS A 323 5.23 -15.24 -7.13
C HIS A 323 5.38 -14.12 -8.17
N PRO A 324 5.12 -12.85 -7.81
CA PRO A 324 5.53 -11.71 -8.63
C PRO A 324 7.01 -11.83 -9.03
N VAL A 325 7.31 -11.46 -10.27
CA VAL A 325 8.64 -11.60 -10.85
C VAL A 325 9.66 -10.80 -10.02
N SER A 326 10.83 -11.40 -9.81
CA SER A 326 11.97 -10.76 -9.16
C SER A 326 13.04 -10.46 -10.20
N ILE A 327 13.86 -9.44 -9.93
CA ILE A 327 15.00 -9.03 -10.77
C ILE A 327 16.34 -9.58 -10.24
N ASP A 328 16.33 -10.76 -9.64
CA ASP A 328 17.54 -11.43 -9.13
C ASP A 328 17.99 -12.57 -10.07
N GLY A 329 19.25 -13.00 -9.92
CA GLY A 329 19.82 -14.10 -10.71
C GLY A 329 19.68 -13.88 -12.22
N ALA A 330 19.03 -14.84 -12.89
CA ALA A 330 18.80 -14.81 -14.34
C ALA A 330 17.90 -13.64 -14.80
N ASN A 331 17.13 -13.03 -13.89
CA ASN A 331 16.23 -11.93 -14.19
C ASN A 331 16.84 -10.55 -13.88
N ALA A 332 18.15 -10.46 -13.60
CA ALA A 332 18.81 -9.19 -13.25
C ALA A 332 18.56 -8.07 -14.29
N ASN A 333 18.43 -8.45 -15.57
CA ASN A 333 18.22 -7.54 -16.69
C ASN A 333 16.77 -7.50 -17.20
N LEU A 334 15.80 -7.98 -16.42
CA LEU A 334 14.38 -7.95 -16.79
C LEU A 334 13.81 -6.53 -16.76
N SER A 335 13.11 -6.09 -17.80
CA SER A 335 12.40 -4.81 -17.79
C SER A 335 10.94 -4.98 -18.20
N LEU A 336 10.06 -4.26 -17.51
CA LEU A 336 8.61 -4.32 -17.70
C LEU A 336 8.04 -3.13 -18.49
N LYS A 337 8.77 -2.01 -18.61
CA LYS A 337 8.26 -0.82 -19.30
C LYS A 337 9.31 -0.12 -20.18
N TYR A 338 10.48 0.17 -19.64
CA TYR A 338 11.50 0.97 -20.31
C TYR A 338 12.79 0.18 -20.53
N GLY A 339 13.39 0.31 -21.72
CA GLY A 339 14.62 -0.42 -22.07
C GLY A 339 14.37 -1.81 -22.62
N THR A 340 15.44 -2.58 -22.81
CA THR A 340 15.37 -3.95 -23.34
C THR A 340 15.42 -4.97 -22.20
N SER A 341 14.44 -5.87 -22.16
CA SER A 341 14.37 -6.94 -21.17
C SER A 341 15.20 -8.15 -21.57
N SER A 342 15.97 -8.69 -20.62
CA SER A 342 16.59 -10.02 -20.70
C SER A 342 16.40 -10.77 -19.38
N PRO A 343 15.62 -11.87 -19.34
CA PRO A 343 14.94 -12.52 -20.47
C PRO A 343 13.86 -11.63 -21.11
N ALA A 344 13.52 -11.92 -22.36
CA ALA A 344 12.48 -11.18 -23.08
C ALA A 344 11.11 -11.39 -22.42
N VAL A 345 10.38 -10.29 -22.20
CA VAL A 345 9.00 -10.30 -21.71
C VAL A 345 8.09 -10.06 -22.91
N PRO A 346 7.20 -11.01 -23.28
CA PRO A 346 6.28 -10.83 -24.39
C PRO A 346 5.37 -9.60 -24.22
N ALA A 347 5.19 -8.83 -25.29
CA ALA A 347 4.28 -7.70 -25.28
C ALA A 347 2.82 -8.15 -25.14
N GLY A 348 2.05 -7.39 -24.36
CA GLY A 348 0.61 -7.59 -24.21
C GLY A 348 -0.15 -7.32 -25.51
N ILE A 349 -1.18 -8.13 -25.77
CA ILE A 349 -2.08 -8.02 -26.93
C ILE A 349 -3.45 -7.53 -26.47
N GLY A 350 -3.88 -6.39 -27.03
CA GLY A 350 -5.14 -5.72 -26.68
C GLY A 350 -4.87 -4.38 -25.97
N SER A 351 -5.88 -3.51 -25.96
CA SER A 351 -5.81 -2.23 -25.25
C SER A 351 -6.36 -2.37 -23.83
N THR A 352 -5.89 -1.52 -22.94
CA THR A 352 -6.49 -1.33 -21.60
C THR A 352 -6.84 0.14 -21.42
N ILE A 353 -7.69 0.45 -20.44
CA ILE A 353 -8.01 1.85 -20.09
C ILE A 353 -6.87 2.55 -19.35
N TRP A 354 -5.85 1.80 -18.93
CA TRP A 354 -4.85 2.23 -17.96
C TRP A 354 -3.56 2.69 -18.62
N GLU A 355 -3.00 3.76 -18.10
CA GLU A 355 -1.63 4.21 -18.32
C GLU A 355 -0.91 4.21 -16.95
N PRO A 356 -0.19 3.13 -16.59
CA PRO A 356 0.46 3.02 -15.29
C PRO A 356 1.73 3.87 -15.19
N ASP A 357 1.99 4.41 -14.00
CA ASP A 357 3.11 5.29 -13.70
C ASP A 357 3.59 5.12 -12.25
N GLY A 358 4.91 5.26 -12.03
CA GLY A 358 5.51 5.18 -10.70
C GLY A 358 5.45 6.51 -9.94
N ALA A 359 5.50 7.63 -10.66
CA ALA A 359 5.55 8.98 -10.09
C ALA A 359 4.23 9.48 -9.50
N HIS A 360 3.10 8.87 -9.87
CA HIS A 360 1.77 9.19 -9.33
C HIS A 360 1.03 7.97 -8.77
N GLN A 361 1.77 6.94 -8.33
CA GLN A 361 1.18 5.74 -7.77
C GLN A 361 0.73 5.93 -6.32
N GLY A 362 -0.52 5.55 -6.00
CA GLY A 362 -1.02 5.47 -4.63
C GLY A 362 -0.57 4.22 -3.87
N SER A 363 -0.71 4.24 -2.54
CA SER A 363 -0.63 3.03 -1.70
C SER A 363 -2.02 2.38 -1.64
N PHE A 364 -2.28 1.47 -2.58
CA PHE A 364 -3.63 0.92 -2.76
C PHE A 364 -3.96 -0.22 -1.80
N SER A 365 -3.02 -1.13 -1.56
CA SER A 365 -3.31 -2.44 -0.96
C SER A 365 -2.66 -2.69 0.40
N TYR A 366 -1.67 -1.89 0.82
CA TYR A 366 -0.98 -2.09 2.09
C TYR A 366 -1.91 -1.95 3.31
N ILE A 367 -2.66 -0.84 3.42
CA ILE A 367 -3.62 -0.67 4.52
C ILE A 367 -4.78 -1.68 4.43
N PRO A 368 -5.40 -1.96 3.26
CA PRO A 368 -6.32 -3.08 3.10
C PRO A 368 -5.78 -4.40 3.64
N TYR A 369 -4.52 -4.74 3.36
CA TYR A 369 -3.88 -5.92 3.93
C TYR A 369 -3.78 -5.84 5.46
N LEU A 370 -3.31 -4.72 6.02
CA LEU A 370 -3.15 -4.58 7.46
C LEU A 370 -4.47 -4.67 8.24
N VAL A 371 -5.62 -4.37 7.64
CA VAL A 371 -6.91 -4.42 8.35
C VAL A 371 -7.72 -5.68 8.06
N THR A 372 -7.57 -6.28 6.87
CA THR A 372 -8.27 -7.53 6.51
C THR A 372 -7.44 -8.77 6.85
N GLY A 373 -6.12 -8.66 6.77
CA GLY A 373 -5.20 -9.78 6.78
C GLY A 373 -5.23 -10.61 5.49
N ASP A 374 -5.99 -10.24 4.46
CA ASP A 374 -6.22 -11.10 3.28
C ASP A 374 -5.01 -11.19 2.35
N ALA A 375 -4.71 -12.42 1.90
CA ALA A 375 -3.52 -12.70 1.09
C ALA A 375 -3.51 -11.97 -0.26
N PHE A 376 -4.69 -11.73 -0.84
CA PHE A 376 -4.85 -10.96 -2.08
C PHE A 376 -4.17 -9.59 -1.98
N TYR A 377 -4.51 -8.79 -0.96
CA TYR A 377 -3.95 -7.44 -0.80
C TYR A 377 -2.45 -7.42 -0.49
N LEU A 378 -1.92 -8.43 0.22
CA LEU A 378 -0.47 -8.57 0.37
C LEU A 378 0.21 -8.77 -0.98
N GLU A 379 -0.35 -9.65 -1.81
CA GLU A 379 0.21 -9.95 -3.11
C GLU A 379 0.07 -8.78 -4.09
N GLU A 380 -1.02 -8.01 -4.00
CA GLU A 380 -1.16 -6.74 -4.73
C GLU A 380 -0.05 -5.75 -4.37
N ALA A 381 0.28 -5.61 -3.08
CA ALA A 381 1.40 -4.76 -2.66
C ALA A 381 2.73 -5.26 -3.28
N MET A 382 2.92 -6.59 -3.33
CA MET A 382 4.09 -7.20 -3.96
C MET A 382 4.17 -6.95 -5.48
N PHE A 383 3.03 -6.97 -6.19
CA PHE A 383 2.98 -6.66 -7.63
C PHE A 383 3.31 -5.19 -7.91
N TRP A 384 2.71 -4.25 -7.18
CA TRP A 384 3.01 -2.83 -7.33
C TRP A 384 4.47 -2.51 -7.01
N ALA A 385 5.03 -3.06 -5.93
CA ALA A 385 6.44 -2.90 -5.62
C ALA A 385 7.33 -3.56 -6.70
N GLY A 386 6.99 -4.77 -7.14
CA GLY A 386 7.72 -5.48 -8.20
C GLY A 386 7.75 -4.70 -9.52
N TRP A 387 6.63 -4.09 -9.90
CA TRP A 387 6.58 -3.24 -11.09
C TRP A 387 7.43 -1.98 -10.94
N ASN A 388 7.36 -1.26 -9.81
CA ASN A 388 8.24 -0.11 -9.56
C ASN A 388 9.73 -0.47 -9.62
N ILE A 389 10.09 -1.68 -9.16
CA ILE A 389 11.48 -2.18 -9.21
C ILE A 389 11.90 -2.48 -10.65
N ALA A 390 11.01 -3.06 -11.46
CA ALA A 390 11.36 -3.64 -12.76
C ALA A 390 10.90 -2.81 -13.98
N ALA A 391 10.16 -1.70 -13.79
CA ALA A 391 9.70 -0.86 -14.88
C ALA A 391 10.84 -0.14 -15.60
N ALA A 392 11.88 0.26 -14.87
CA ALA A 392 13.02 0.99 -15.42
C ALA A 392 14.00 0.10 -16.19
N ASP A 393 14.71 0.71 -17.13
CA ASP A 393 15.82 0.07 -17.86
C ASP A 393 16.84 -0.50 -16.85
N PRO A 394 17.31 -1.76 -17.02
CA PRO A 394 18.27 -2.38 -16.13
C PRO A 394 19.52 -1.54 -15.85
N TYR A 395 20.03 -0.83 -16.85
CA TYR A 395 21.20 0.04 -16.71
C TYR A 395 20.97 1.12 -15.64
N TYR A 396 19.79 1.74 -15.65
CA TYR A 396 19.46 2.83 -14.73
C TYR A 396 19.06 2.37 -13.33
N ARG A 397 18.87 1.06 -13.11
CA ARG A 397 18.58 0.48 -11.79
C ARG A 397 19.70 -0.42 -11.25
N ASP A 398 20.89 -0.33 -11.85
CA ASP A 398 22.08 -1.14 -11.54
C ASP A 398 21.79 -2.66 -11.58
N GLY A 399 21.05 -3.07 -12.61
CA GLY A 399 20.62 -4.45 -12.81
C GLY A 399 19.87 -4.97 -11.59
N GLY A 400 20.27 -6.15 -11.09
CA GLY A 400 19.60 -6.81 -9.97
C GLY A 400 19.64 -6.08 -8.62
N LYS A 401 20.31 -4.92 -8.52
CA LYS A 401 20.23 -4.07 -7.33
C LYS A 401 18.87 -3.39 -7.20
N GLY A 402 18.22 -3.06 -8.32
CA GLY A 402 16.89 -2.45 -8.36
C GLY A 402 16.83 -1.03 -7.81
N ILE A 403 17.85 -0.20 -8.06
CA ILE A 403 17.91 1.17 -7.55
C ILE A 403 16.91 2.07 -8.30
N ILE A 404 15.99 2.73 -7.60
CA ILE A 404 15.01 3.66 -8.19
C ILE A 404 15.60 5.06 -8.40
N LYS A 405 16.77 5.15 -9.04
CA LYS A 405 17.44 6.44 -9.26
C LYS A 405 16.89 7.21 -10.46
N ALA A 406 16.60 6.56 -11.59
CA ALA A 406 16.13 7.23 -12.82
C ALA A 406 14.62 7.50 -12.81
N GLU A 407 14.17 8.25 -11.82
CA GLU A 407 12.79 8.64 -11.61
C GLU A 407 12.68 10.08 -11.12
N GLN A 408 11.49 10.66 -11.26
CA GLN A 408 11.15 11.94 -10.62
C GLN A 408 11.29 11.80 -9.10
N VAL A 409 11.58 12.88 -8.37
CA VAL A 409 11.77 12.82 -6.90
C VAL A 409 10.55 12.18 -6.24
N ARG A 410 9.34 12.47 -6.73
CA ARG A 410 8.11 11.80 -6.30
C ARG A 410 8.04 10.30 -6.66
N GLY A 411 8.51 9.90 -7.84
CA GLY A 411 8.61 8.49 -8.24
C GLY A 411 9.57 7.70 -7.39
N GLN A 412 10.71 8.29 -7.03
CA GLN A 412 11.62 7.69 -6.04
C GLN A 412 10.95 7.55 -4.68
N SER A 413 10.17 8.55 -4.27
CA SER A 413 9.47 8.54 -2.97
C SER A 413 8.42 7.44 -2.89
N TRP A 414 7.54 7.32 -3.89
CA TRP A 414 6.48 6.32 -3.93
C TRP A 414 6.99 4.92 -4.22
N GLY A 415 8.05 4.79 -5.03
CA GLY A 415 8.78 3.54 -5.21
C GLY A 415 9.36 3.04 -3.89
N LEU A 416 10.06 3.91 -3.14
CA LEU A 416 10.66 3.56 -1.85
C LEU A 416 9.58 3.17 -0.82
N ARG A 417 8.46 3.91 -0.78
CA ARG A 417 7.30 3.57 0.06
C ARG A 417 6.81 2.16 -0.26
N SER A 418 6.56 1.85 -1.53
CA SER A 418 6.01 0.55 -1.95
C SER A 418 6.94 -0.60 -1.58
N MET A 419 8.26 -0.43 -1.72
CA MET A 419 9.26 -1.42 -1.28
C MET A 419 9.22 -1.63 0.23
N ALA A 420 9.14 -0.55 1.02
CA ALA A 420 9.08 -0.62 2.47
C ALA A 420 7.81 -1.34 2.95
N GLU A 421 6.65 -0.97 2.39
CA GLU A 421 5.36 -1.60 2.68
C GLU A 421 5.43 -3.13 2.53
N VAL A 422 5.96 -3.62 1.40
CA VAL A 422 6.15 -5.06 1.16
C VAL A 422 7.16 -5.66 2.13
N ALA A 423 8.32 -5.03 2.29
CA ALA A 423 9.38 -5.57 3.14
C ALA A 423 8.93 -5.71 4.61
N PHE A 424 8.04 -4.83 5.06
CA PHE A 424 7.43 -4.84 6.40
C PHE A 424 6.25 -5.82 6.55
N ALA A 425 5.43 -5.97 5.50
CA ALA A 425 4.23 -6.82 5.53
C ALA A 425 4.50 -8.30 5.23
N ILE A 426 5.48 -8.59 4.37
CA ILE A 426 5.67 -9.95 3.86
C ILE A 426 6.04 -10.92 4.99
N PRO A 427 5.42 -12.12 5.05
CA PRO A 427 5.66 -13.06 6.14
C PRO A 427 7.13 -13.41 6.29
N ASP A 428 7.61 -13.58 7.52
CA ASP A 428 9.04 -13.85 7.77
C ASP A 428 9.49 -15.18 7.15
N ALA A 429 8.59 -16.17 7.07
CA ALA A 429 8.84 -17.45 6.41
C ALA A 429 8.61 -17.43 4.88
N HIS A 430 8.21 -16.30 4.29
CA HIS A 430 7.89 -16.25 2.86
C HIS A 430 9.18 -16.40 2.01
N PRO A 431 9.18 -17.21 0.93
CA PRO A 431 10.37 -17.44 0.10
C PRO A 431 11.02 -16.17 -0.47
N LYS A 432 10.20 -15.15 -0.76
CA LYS A 432 10.65 -13.84 -1.28
C LYS A 432 10.99 -12.80 -0.18
N LYS A 433 10.93 -13.13 1.12
CA LYS A 433 11.24 -12.19 2.22
C LYS A 433 12.63 -11.59 2.08
N ALA A 434 13.63 -12.44 1.85
CA ALA A 434 15.03 -12.02 1.69
C ALA A 434 15.21 -11.13 0.45
N TYR A 435 14.60 -11.49 -0.68
CA TYR A 435 14.66 -10.70 -1.92
C TYR A 435 14.17 -9.26 -1.71
N TYR A 436 12.93 -9.07 -1.22
CA TYR A 436 12.39 -7.72 -1.04
C TYR A 436 13.17 -6.91 0.00
N ARG A 437 13.66 -7.57 1.06
CA ARG A 437 14.51 -6.92 2.06
C ARG A 437 15.84 -6.45 1.45
N THR A 438 16.47 -7.25 0.60
CA THR A 438 17.70 -6.88 -0.10
C THR A 438 17.49 -5.69 -1.04
N ILE A 439 16.46 -5.71 -1.89
CA ILE A 439 16.18 -4.58 -2.80
C ILE A 439 15.87 -3.30 -2.02
N PHE A 440 15.10 -3.39 -0.94
CA PHE A 440 14.82 -2.26 -0.07
C PHE A 440 16.10 -1.69 0.57
N ASN A 441 16.97 -2.56 1.10
CA ASN A 441 18.24 -2.15 1.70
C ASN A 441 19.22 -1.54 0.67
N ASN A 442 19.24 -2.04 -0.56
CA ASN A 442 20.04 -1.46 -1.65
C ASN A 442 19.63 -0.01 -1.90
N ASN A 443 18.31 0.24 -1.98
CA ASN A 443 17.77 1.58 -2.16
C ASN A 443 18.05 2.48 -0.95
N LEU A 444 17.81 1.99 0.27
CA LEU A 444 18.16 2.73 1.49
C LEU A 444 19.62 3.16 1.54
N THR A 445 20.53 2.27 1.16
CA THR A 445 21.97 2.57 1.05
C THR A 445 22.22 3.66 0.03
N TRP A 446 21.65 3.52 -1.18
CA TRP A 446 21.79 4.54 -2.22
C TRP A 446 21.23 5.90 -1.82
N PHE A 447 20.07 5.95 -1.15
CA PHE A 447 19.49 7.18 -0.62
C PHE A 447 20.41 7.82 0.42
N ALA A 448 20.99 7.04 1.34
CA ALA A 448 21.92 7.56 2.34
C ALA A 448 23.21 8.12 1.72
N GLU A 449 23.74 7.46 0.68
CA GLU A 449 24.95 7.90 -0.02
C GLU A 449 24.71 9.14 -0.90
N THR A 450 23.57 9.18 -1.58
CA THR A 450 23.21 10.23 -2.53
C THR A 450 22.67 11.47 -1.83
N TYR A 451 21.74 11.29 -0.89
CA TYR A 451 21.03 12.37 -0.24
C TYR A 451 21.46 12.62 1.20
N GLY A 452 22.18 11.70 1.85
CA GLY A 452 22.69 11.90 3.22
C GLY A 452 23.99 12.70 3.29
N LYS A 453 24.62 12.99 2.15
CA LYS A 453 25.84 13.78 2.02
C LYS A 453 25.63 14.84 0.95
N PHE A 454 26.40 15.93 0.97
CA PHE A 454 26.44 16.82 -0.18
C PHE A 454 27.20 16.15 -1.33
N THR A 455 26.46 15.52 -2.23
CA THR A 455 26.98 14.86 -3.43
C THR A 455 26.33 15.50 -4.65
N ALA A 456 27.00 16.49 -5.25
CA ALA A 456 26.55 17.07 -6.51
C ALA A 456 26.42 15.97 -7.59
N PRO A 457 25.47 16.09 -8.54
CA PRO A 457 24.50 17.17 -8.71
C PRO A 457 23.17 17.00 -7.94
N TRP A 458 23.03 15.99 -7.08
CA TRP A 458 21.72 15.50 -6.60
C TRP A 458 21.11 16.26 -5.43
N ILE A 459 21.95 16.98 -4.69
CA ILE A 459 21.53 17.74 -3.51
C ILE A 459 22.40 18.99 -3.39
N SER A 460 21.79 20.12 -3.04
CA SER A 460 22.50 21.38 -2.83
C SER A 460 23.20 21.43 -1.46
N PRO A 461 24.15 22.36 -1.22
CA PRO A 461 24.75 22.52 0.10
C PRO A 461 23.72 22.79 1.21
N MET A 462 22.63 23.49 0.87
CA MET A 462 21.51 23.76 1.79
C MET A 462 20.61 22.53 2.04
N GLY A 463 20.83 21.40 1.36
CA GLY A 463 20.03 20.19 1.50
C GLY A 463 18.83 20.12 0.54
N ALA A 464 18.74 21.02 -0.44
CA ALA A 464 17.67 20.96 -1.44
C ALA A 464 17.93 19.80 -2.41
N VAL A 465 16.99 18.87 -2.52
CA VAL A 465 17.05 17.80 -3.54
C VAL A 465 16.93 18.45 -4.92
N VAL A 466 17.86 18.13 -5.81
CA VAL A 466 17.92 18.69 -7.16
C VAL A 466 17.27 17.71 -8.14
N SER A 467 16.44 18.23 -9.04
CA SER A 467 15.79 17.41 -10.06
C SER A 467 16.79 16.90 -11.09
N GLN A 468 16.64 15.64 -11.48
CA GLN A 468 17.37 15.03 -12.59
C GLN A 468 16.88 15.48 -13.96
N TYR A 469 15.65 15.96 -14.03
CA TYR A 469 15.04 16.43 -15.27
C TYR A 469 15.25 17.94 -15.44
N ASN A 470 15.66 18.64 -14.39
CA ASN A 470 15.92 20.06 -14.39
C ASN A 470 17.06 20.39 -13.40
N ASN A 471 18.30 20.24 -13.88
CA ASN A 471 19.55 20.13 -13.10
C ASN A 471 19.92 21.35 -12.23
N ASP A 472 19.14 22.42 -12.27
CA ASP A 472 19.36 23.66 -11.53
C ASP A 472 18.19 24.04 -10.61
N GLN A 473 17.18 23.16 -10.52
CA GLN A 473 15.97 23.40 -9.73
C GLN A 473 15.69 22.28 -8.74
N SER A 474 15.08 22.65 -7.62
CA SER A 474 14.50 21.74 -6.63
C SER A 474 12.98 21.69 -6.81
N PRO A 475 12.38 20.51 -6.99
CA PRO A 475 10.93 20.32 -6.87
C PRO A 475 10.58 20.20 -5.38
N SER A 476 10.35 21.33 -4.71
CA SER A 476 10.21 21.34 -3.24
C SER A 476 9.07 20.45 -2.76
N TYR A 477 7.93 20.45 -3.45
CA TYR A 477 6.77 19.63 -3.08
C TYR A 477 7.02 18.12 -3.26
N GLU A 478 7.81 17.70 -4.26
CA GLU A 478 8.20 16.29 -4.40
C GLU A 478 9.21 15.88 -3.33
N SER A 479 10.08 16.82 -2.97
CA SER A 479 11.04 16.63 -1.89
C SER A 479 10.34 16.54 -0.52
N ASP A 480 9.17 17.16 -0.37
CA ASP A 480 8.29 16.95 0.77
C ASP A 480 7.73 15.53 0.80
N PHE A 481 7.31 14.96 -0.34
CA PHE A 481 6.93 13.54 -0.42
C PHE A 481 8.07 12.61 0.02
N MET A 482 9.28 12.89 -0.46
CA MET A 482 10.47 12.13 -0.07
C MET A 482 10.70 12.20 1.44
N THR A 483 10.57 13.40 2.02
CA THR A 483 10.73 13.63 3.46
C THR A 483 9.65 12.92 4.28
N ILE A 484 8.40 12.90 3.81
CA ILE A 484 7.30 12.15 4.45
C ILE A 484 7.64 10.65 4.51
N VAL A 485 8.12 10.07 3.41
CA VAL A 485 8.49 8.64 3.34
C VAL A 485 9.70 8.36 4.23
N LEU A 486 10.80 9.10 4.08
CA LEU A 486 12.01 8.90 4.87
C LEU A 486 11.77 9.06 6.38
N SER A 487 10.86 9.96 6.78
CA SER A 487 10.45 10.12 8.18
C SER A 487 9.77 8.88 8.73
N TRP A 488 8.85 8.27 7.99
CA TRP A 488 8.21 7.02 8.42
C TRP A 488 9.19 5.85 8.50
N LEU A 489 10.17 5.79 7.60
CA LEU A 489 11.24 4.80 7.67
C LEU A 489 12.16 5.01 8.87
N SER A 490 12.49 6.27 9.20
CA SER A 490 13.23 6.64 10.42
C SER A 490 12.46 6.21 11.69
N GLU A 491 11.15 6.46 11.76
CA GLU A 491 10.28 5.98 12.84
C GLU A 491 10.31 4.45 13.00
N ASN A 492 10.57 3.73 11.91
CA ASN A 492 10.70 2.27 11.87
C ASN A 492 12.14 1.76 12.12
N GLY A 493 13.09 2.65 12.42
CA GLY A 493 14.47 2.30 12.76
C GLY A 493 15.37 2.05 11.55
N GLU A 494 14.95 2.44 10.34
CA GLU A 494 15.77 2.31 9.13
C GLU A 494 16.84 3.42 9.12
N THR A 495 18.01 3.12 9.69
CA THR A 495 19.08 4.11 9.92
C THR A 495 19.58 4.79 8.63
N PRO A 496 19.76 4.11 7.48
CA PRO A 496 20.13 4.80 6.25
C PRO A 496 19.09 5.85 5.78
N ALA A 497 17.79 5.60 6.00
CA ALA A 497 16.75 6.60 5.74
C ALA A 497 16.90 7.82 6.66
N THR A 498 17.26 7.60 7.93
CA THR A 498 17.54 8.68 8.90
C THR A 498 18.72 9.54 8.43
N THR A 499 19.77 8.93 7.89
CA THR A 499 20.93 9.63 7.33
C THR A 499 20.52 10.53 6.15
N ALA A 500 19.74 10.02 5.20
CA ALA A 500 19.20 10.82 4.09
C ALA A 500 18.30 11.96 4.57
N LEU A 501 17.36 11.63 5.48
CA LEU A 501 16.40 12.58 6.06
C LEU A 501 17.10 13.78 6.72
N THR A 502 18.13 13.52 7.52
CA THR A 502 18.86 14.56 8.26
C THR A 502 19.41 15.65 7.35
N ASN A 503 19.92 15.26 6.17
CA ASN A 503 20.52 16.20 5.23
C ASN A 503 19.44 16.93 4.40
N ILE A 504 18.39 16.22 3.96
CA ILE A 504 17.25 16.81 3.22
C ILE A 504 16.48 17.81 4.09
N ALA A 505 16.31 17.51 5.38
CA ALA A 505 15.54 18.32 6.32
C ALA A 505 16.07 19.76 6.48
N ARG A 506 17.38 19.99 6.24
CA ARG A 506 17.96 21.34 6.27
C ARG A 506 17.35 22.31 5.25
N MET A 507 16.77 21.78 4.17
CA MET A 507 15.97 22.59 3.25
C MET A 507 14.48 22.46 3.57
N GLN A 508 13.98 21.22 3.74
CA GLN A 508 12.54 20.97 3.80
C GLN A 508 11.90 21.51 5.08
N VAL A 509 12.59 21.42 6.22
CA VAL A 509 12.09 21.93 7.51
C VAL A 509 12.51 23.38 7.72
N ASP A 510 13.80 23.69 7.58
CA ASP A 510 14.33 24.98 8.01
C ASP A 510 13.83 26.16 7.16
N ARG A 511 13.37 25.95 5.91
CA ARG A 511 12.74 27.01 5.11
C ARG A 511 11.51 27.63 5.77
N PHE A 512 10.83 26.89 6.66
CA PHE A 512 9.69 27.41 7.43
C PHE A 512 10.12 28.26 8.63
N MET A 513 11.39 28.20 9.02
CA MET A 513 11.97 28.88 10.19
C MET A 513 12.97 29.99 9.80
N ALA A 514 13.25 30.15 8.50
CA ALA A 514 14.32 31.00 7.99
C ALA A 514 13.96 32.51 7.81
N GLU A 515 12.86 32.98 8.38
CA GLU A 515 12.39 34.36 8.20
C GLU A 515 13.40 35.40 8.68
N SER A 516 14.01 35.19 9.85
CA SER A 516 15.07 36.06 10.38
C SER A 516 16.35 36.05 9.53
N GLN A 517 16.51 35.05 8.67
CA GLN A 517 17.64 34.88 7.76
C GLN A 517 17.34 35.39 6.34
N GLY A 518 16.17 36.01 6.14
CA GLY A 518 15.77 36.64 4.88
C GLY A 518 15.00 35.75 3.92
N PHE A 519 14.45 34.62 4.38
CA PHE A 519 13.54 33.79 3.56
C PHE A 519 12.12 33.84 4.10
N CYS A 520 11.18 34.35 3.31
CA CYS A 520 9.84 34.55 3.81
C CYS A 520 9.02 33.25 3.95
N THR A 521 8.51 32.94 5.16
CA THR A 521 7.76 31.69 5.43
C THR A 521 6.56 31.51 4.48
N ALA A 522 5.88 32.58 4.05
CA ALA A 522 4.77 32.51 3.09
C ALA A 522 5.14 31.89 1.73
N LYS A 523 6.44 31.89 1.38
CA LYS A 523 7.00 31.33 0.14
C LYS A 523 7.63 29.95 0.31
N ALA A 524 7.57 29.38 1.52
CA ALA A 524 8.13 28.06 1.80
C ALA A 524 7.60 26.93 0.91
N PRO A 525 6.31 26.83 0.53
CA PRO A 525 5.80 25.74 -0.29
C PRO A 525 5.99 25.99 -1.82
N GLY A 526 7.00 26.76 -2.21
CA GLY A 526 7.27 27.09 -3.61
C GLY A 526 7.41 25.85 -4.51
N TYR A 527 6.88 25.92 -5.73
CA TYR A 527 6.71 24.76 -6.61
C TYR A 527 8.04 24.23 -7.20
N TRP A 528 8.70 25.04 -8.03
CA TRP A 528 10.04 24.78 -8.58
C TRP A 528 10.95 25.93 -8.21
N LEU A 529 11.98 25.66 -7.42
CA LEU A 529 12.88 26.69 -6.91
C LEU A 529 14.30 26.48 -7.43
N ASN A 530 14.88 27.53 -8.02
CA ASN A 530 16.25 27.55 -8.48
C ASN A 530 17.21 27.39 -7.30
N VAL A 531 18.24 26.57 -7.47
CA VAL A 531 19.28 26.31 -6.45
C VAL A 531 20.65 26.86 -6.86
N LYS A 532 20.82 27.32 -8.09
CA LYS A 532 22.06 27.93 -8.60
C LYS A 532 21.79 29.34 -9.12
N ASN A 533 22.76 30.22 -8.92
CA ASN A 533 22.74 31.57 -9.47
C ASN A 533 23.17 31.60 -10.96
N ALA A 534 23.18 32.78 -11.57
CA ALA A 534 23.57 32.97 -12.98
C ALA A 534 25.02 32.55 -13.31
N SER A 535 25.90 32.42 -12.32
CA SER A 535 27.27 31.92 -12.51
C SER A 535 27.37 30.38 -12.47
N GLY A 536 26.25 29.68 -12.23
CA GLY A 536 26.21 28.23 -12.05
C GLY A 536 26.61 27.76 -10.65
N ALA A 537 26.86 28.68 -9.71
CA ALA A 537 27.21 28.35 -8.33
C ALA A 537 25.95 28.13 -7.48
N TYR A 538 25.97 27.15 -6.58
CA TYR A 538 24.89 26.94 -5.62
C TYR A 538 24.77 28.14 -4.67
N VAL A 539 23.52 28.56 -4.40
CA VAL A 539 23.26 29.49 -3.30
C VAL A 539 23.34 28.75 -1.97
N THR A 540 23.86 29.42 -0.95
CA THR A 540 24.17 28.81 0.36
C THR A 540 23.54 29.55 1.54
N THR A 541 22.86 30.67 1.29
CA THR A 541 22.15 31.46 2.31
C THR A 541 20.67 31.58 1.99
N TRP A 542 19.84 31.69 3.02
CA TRP A 542 18.39 31.87 2.88
C TRP A 542 18.01 33.16 2.16
N ARG A 543 18.74 34.25 2.40
CA ARG A 543 18.55 35.54 1.71
C ARG A 543 18.85 35.43 0.22
N ASP A 544 19.95 34.77 -0.17
CA ASP A 544 20.29 34.59 -1.58
C ASP A 544 19.31 33.63 -2.26
N TYR A 545 18.91 32.56 -1.56
CA TYR A 545 17.90 31.63 -2.06
C TYR A 545 16.55 32.29 -2.29
N TYR A 546 16.10 33.15 -1.37
CA TYR A 546 14.90 33.96 -1.57
C TYR A 546 15.08 34.94 -2.74
N THR A 547 16.21 35.67 -2.78
CA THR A 547 16.49 36.65 -3.83
C THR A 547 16.50 36.05 -5.22
N LEU A 548 17.10 34.86 -5.35
CA LEU A 548 17.15 34.10 -6.60
C LEU A 548 15.76 33.73 -7.13
N ASN A 549 14.80 33.47 -6.26
CA ASN A 549 13.49 32.93 -6.64
C ASN A 549 12.36 33.99 -6.64
N TYR A 550 12.48 35.03 -5.81
CA TYR A 550 11.39 35.97 -5.52
C TYR A 550 11.83 37.44 -5.52
N GLY A 551 13.10 37.74 -5.79
CA GLY A 551 13.66 39.09 -5.70
C GLY A 551 13.94 39.52 -4.25
N ALA A 552 14.12 40.82 -4.02
CA ALA A 552 14.53 41.33 -2.71
C ALA A 552 13.59 40.84 -1.57
N PRO A 553 14.13 40.31 -0.45
CA PRO A 553 13.31 39.91 0.69
C PRO A 553 12.46 41.06 1.21
N PRO A 554 11.19 40.83 1.54
CA PRO A 554 10.36 41.84 2.16
C PRO A 554 10.88 42.17 3.58
N SER A 555 10.58 43.37 4.06
CA SER A 555 10.91 43.77 5.45
C SER A 555 10.14 42.98 6.51
N SER A 556 9.00 42.38 6.13
CA SER A 556 8.18 41.49 6.94
C SER A 556 7.44 40.48 6.06
N CYS A 557 7.19 39.28 6.58
CA CYS A 557 6.30 38.31 5.94
C CYS A 557 4.82 38.55 6.16
N ALA A 558 4.46 39.43 7.09
CA ALA A 558 3.07 39.77 7.33
C ALA A 558 2.44 40.37 6.06
N GLY A 559 1.29 39.84 5.65
CA GLY A 559 0.57 40.29 4.45
C GLY A 559 1.10 39.74 3.13
N VAL A 560 2.19 38.97 3.12
CA VAL A 560 2.64 38.26 1.91
C VAL A 560 1.69 37.09 1.65
N ALA A 561 1.18 37.00 0.41
CA ALA A 561 0.31 35.90 0.01
C ALA A 561 1.03 34.55 0.15
N VAL A 562 0.37 33.62 0.84
CA VAL A 562 0.89 32.27 1.10
C VAL A 562 0.78 31.43 -0.17
N GLU A 563 1.90 30.88 -0.62
CA GLU A 563 1.94 30.01 -1.79
C GLU A 563 1.44 28.59 -1.48
N GLY A 564 1.28 27.79 -2.54
CA GLY A 564 1.01 26.36 -2.39
C GLY A 564 -0.44 26.01 -2.05
N TYR A 565 -1.39 26.87 -2.40
CA TYR A 565 -2.83 26.65 -2.16
C TYR A 565 -3.15 26.46 -0.66
N PRO A 566 -3.04 27.52 0.16
CA PRO A 566 -3.10 27.46 1.62
C PRO A 566 -4.49 27.14 2.21
N ASP A 567 -5.46 26.83 1.37
CA ASP A 567 -6.86 26.51 1.67
C ASP A 567 -7.31 25.17 1.04
N TRP A 568 -6.40 24.44 0.37
CA TRP A 568 -6.70 23.18 -0.29
C TRP A 568 -5.86 22.02 0.26
N ALA A 569 -6.52 20.95 0.67
CA ALA A 569 -5.89 19.80 1.31
C ALA A 569 -5.04 18.91 0.38
N ALA A 570 -5.16 19.04 -0.94
CA ALA A 570 -4.23 18.43 -1.90
C ALA A 570 -3.18 19.44 -2.44
N GLY A 571 -3.17 20.67 -1.91
CA GLY A 571 -2.19 21.69 -2.25
C GLY A 571 -0.83 21.48 -1.59
N TYR A 572 0.21 22.10 -2.13
CA TYR A 572 1.59 22.00 -1.61
C TYR A 572 1.71 22.49 -0.15
N ALA A 573 0.86 23.41 0.29
CA ALA A 573 0.77 23.85 1.67
C ALA A 573 0.33 22.71 2.62
N ALA A 574 -0.61 21.86 2.19
CA ALA A 574 -1.04 20.68 2.93
C ALA A 574 0.01 19.57 2.91
N VAL A 575 0.68 19.38 1.76
CA VAL A 575 1.83 18.47 1.64
C VAL A 575 2.94 18.86 2.62
N ALA A 576 3.27 20.16 2.71
CA ALA A 576 4.23 20.67 3.66
C ALA A 576 3.82 20.43 5.12
N ARG A 577 2.52 20.56 5.46
CA ARG A 577 2.02 20.16 6.80
C ARG A 577 2.30 18.68 7.08
N ALA A 578 1.98 17.80 6.14
CA ALA A 578 2.24 16.37 6.29
C ALA A 578 3.73 16.07 6.45
N MET A 579 4.58 16.75 5.68
CA MET A 579 6.03 16.64 5.78
C MET A 579 6.53 17.09 7.15
N LEU A 580 6.14 18.26 7.63
CA LEU A 580 6.56 18.78 8.93
C LEU A 580 6.08 17.89 10.09
N GLY A 581 4.84 17.38 10.01
CA GLY A 581 4.29 16.45 10.99
C GLY A 581 5.06 15.12 11.00
N SER A 582 5.38 14.59 9.81
CA SER A 582 6.18 13.36 9.68
C SER A 582 7.60 13.55 10.19
N ALA A 583 8.27 14.64 9.81
CA ALA A 583 9.62 14.98 10.26
C ALA A 583 9.69 15.17 11.78
N ALA A 584 8.66 15.77 12.39
CA ALA A 584 8.54 15.88 13.85
C ALA A 584 8.46 14.49 14.50
N ASN A 585 7.67 13.57 13.93
CA ASN A 585 7.57 12.19 14.42
C ASN A 585 8.88 11.40 14.31
N ALA A 586 9.70 11.73 13.32
CA ALA A 586 11.05 11.18 13.13
C ALA A 586 12.13 11.85 14.00
N GLY A 587 11.77 12.84 14.84
CA GLY A 587 12.70 13.54 15.72
C GLY A 587 13.59 14.56 15.02
N VAL A 588 13.21 15.04 13.83
CA VAL A 588 13.95 16.08 13.11
C VAL A 588 13.89 17.40 13.88
N ALA A 589 15.03 18.03 14.09
CA ALA A 589 15.13 19.32 14.75
C ALA A 589 14.24 20.38 14.08
N ASN A 590 13.68 21.29 14.87
CA ASN A 590 12.76 22.35 14.43
C ASN A 590 11.43 21.90 13.80
N ALA A 591 11.25 20.63 13.41
CA ALA A 591 10.08 20.19 12.65
C ALA A 591 8.75 20.42 13.38
N ALA A 592 8.69 20.14 14.70
CA ALA A 592 7.50 20.40 15.50
C ALA A 592 7.17 21.91 15.60
N ALA A 593 8.18 22.75 15.79
CA ALA A 593 8.01 24.21 15.85
C ALA A 593 7.59 24.77 14.48
N ALA A 594 8.20 24.29 13.41
CA ALA A 594 7.86 24.62 12.04
C ALA A 594 6.42 24.18 11.70
N TYR A 595 6.00 23.00 12.15
CA TYR A 595 4.61 22.52 12.01
C TYR A 595 3.64 23.50 12.67
N THR A 596 3.83 23.84 13.95
CA THR A 596 2.96 24.78 14.68
C THR A 596 2.93 26.16 14.00
N ARG A 597 4.09 26.67 13.56
CA ARG A 597 4.17 27.93 12.83
C ARG A 597 3.37 27.85 11.52
N TRP A 598 3.58 26.79 10.74
CA TRP A 598 2.95 26.64 9.43
C TRP A 598 1.43 26.44 9.51
N VAL A 599 0.93 25.79 10.56
CA VAL A 599 -0.51 25.72 10.85
C VAL A 599 -1.12 27.12 10.94
N GLY A 600 -0.44 28.06 11.61
CA GLY A 600 -0.87 29.46 11.71
C GLY A 600 -0.92 30.21 10.37
N PHE A 601 -0.10 29.82 9.39
CA PHE A 601 -0.12 30.39 8.04
C PHE A 601 -1.24 29.83 7.15
N THR A 602 -1.81 28.69 7.52
CA THR A 602 -2.69 27.90 6.65
C THR A 602 -3.98 27.44 7.34
N PRO A 603 -4.65 28.28 8.14
CA PRO A 603 -5.76 27.85 9.01
C PRO A 603 -6.93 27.24 8.22
N LEU A 604 -7.12 27.66 6.96
CA LEU A 604 -8.19 27.18 6.10
C LEU A 604 -8.00 25.72 5.65
N ILE A 605 -6.81 25.12 5.77
CA ILE A 605 -6.63 23.69 5.53
C ILE A 605 -7.42 22.86 6.56
N ASP A 606 -7.59 23.34 7.80
CA ASP A 606 -8.32 22.59 8.83
C ASP A 606 -9.84 22.79 8.73
N THR A 607 -10.29 23.96 8.27
CA THR A 607 -11.71 24.36 8.35
C THR A 607 -12.39 24.61 7.01
N GLY A 608 -11.62 24.73 5.93
CA GLY A 608 -12.12 25.06 4.59
C GLY A 608 -12.91 23.92 3.95
N SER A 609 -13.74 24.26 2.97
CA SER A 609 -14.57 23.29 2.23
C SER A 609 -13.75 22.28 1.42
N ALA A 610 -12.53 22.65 1.01
CA ALA A 610 -11.56 21.77 0.36
C ALA A 610 -10.42 21.34 1.31
N GLY A 611 -10.64 21.44 2.63
CA GLY A 611 -9.66 21.14 3.67
C GLY A 611 -9.67 19.68 4.16
N PHE A 612 -9.00 19.42 5.28
CA PHE A 612 -8.84 18.08 5.86
C PHE A 612 -10.14 17.44 6.34
N LEU A 613 -11.22 18.20 6.52
CA LEU A 613 -12.55 17.64 6.82
C LEU A 613 -13.19 16.92 5.63
N THR A 614 -12.71 17.15 4.41
CA THR A 614 -13.20 16.52 3.18
C THR A 614 -12.14 15.65 2.51
N GLU A 615 -10.87 16.05 2.58
CA GLU A 615 -9.74 15.40 1.91
C GLU A 615 -8.54 15.21 2.87
N PRO A 616 -8.57 14.25 3.81
CA PRO A 616 -7.57 14.14 4.87
C PRO A 616 -6.27 13.41 4.46
N GLN A 617 -6.00 13.18 3.16
CA GLN A 617 -4.87 12.33 2.73
C GLN A 617 -3.49 12.83 3.19
N TYR A 618 -3.37 14.13 3.50
CA TYR A 618 -2.17 14.77 4.07
C TYR A 618 -2.35 15.24 5.54
N ALA A 619 -3.40 14.80 6.24
CA ALA A 619 -3.68 15.20 7.62
C ALA A 619 -2.79 14.47 8.65
N ILE A 620 -1.47 14.53 8.48
CA ILE A 620 -0.48 13.94 9.37
C ILE A 620 -0.04 14.98 10.41
N VAL A 621 -0.04 14.59 11.68
CA VAL A 621 0.29 15.44 12.83
C VAL A 621 1.47 14.87 13.62
N PRO A 622 2.24 15.73 14.33
CA PRO A 622 3.14 15.28 15.38
C PRO A 622 2.43 14.35 16.40
N ARG A 623 3.15 13.37 16.94
CA ARG A 623 2.67 12.38 17.91
C ARG A 623 2.48 12.92 19.31
#